data_AF-A0A9R0VG88-F1
#
_entry.id   AF-A0A9R0VG88-F1
#
_cell.length_a   1.000
_cell.length_b   1.000
_cell.length_c   1.000
_cell.angle_alpha   90.00
_cell.angle_beta   90.00
_cell.angle_gamma   90.00
#
_symmetry.space_group_name_H-M   'P 1'
#
loop_
_entity.id
_entity.type
_entity.pdbx_description
1 polymer ?
#
loop_
_entity_poly.entity_id
_entity_poly.type
_entity_poly.pdbx_seq_one_letter_code
_entity_poly.pdbx_strand_id
1 'polypeptide(L)'
;MATTSCWFLVFVWVVWGLPLTLAGAEEQQGEGCSTSAKTCGNLTITHPFWIADREAGRSCGPLDFQVGCSNDSIPFLRSSGFTGYTGFAIMDISYKDRNLRVVDVRKEEDFNVSNSRCNFPSWNTSSKLALPFKVNPANLNLIFYKCTKRVALVEVRCVNTSNVFVRAGVRFDEMRNYVDYALEGCDAIVVPVMGSSDGANASHFEQLISDGFLLTWDPPPTSKFTGQSSFNQVRS
;
A
#
# COMPACT_ATOMS: atom_id res chain seq x y z
N MET A 1 25.73 -82.96 -23.92
CA MET A 1 24.46 -82.26 -23.64
C MET A 1 24.39 -82.03 -22.14
N ALA A 2 24.16 -80.77 -21.74
CA ALA A 2 23.63 -80.22 -20.48
C ALA A 2 24.01 -80.92 -19.15
N THR A 3 24.43 -80.23 -18.10
CA THR A 3 23.70 -79.12 -17.45
C THR A 3 24.64 -78.34 -16.53
N THR A 4 24.64 -77.01 -16.67
CA THR A 4 25.17 -76.02 -15.73
C THR A 4 24.29 -75.96 -14.47
N SER A 5 24.91 -75.97 -13.28
CA SER A 5 24.21 -75.83 -12.00
C SER A 5 24.66 -74.54 -11.30
N CYS A 6 23.68 -73.65 -11.10
CA CYS A 6 23.78 -72.35 -10.45
C CYS A 6 24.13 -72.47 -8.97
N TRP A 7 25.18 -71.76 -8.54
CA TRP A 7 25.35 -71.34 -7.15
C TRP A 7 25.36 -69.81 -7.14
N PHE A 8 24.23 -69.20 -6.80
CA PHE A 8 24.17 -67.78 -6.48
C PHE A 8 23.81 -67.61 -5.00
N LEU A 9 24.78 -67.11 -4.24
CA LEU A 9 24.68 -66.71 -2.85
C LEU A 9 23.74 -65.50 -2.73
N VAL A 10 22.69 -65.63 -1.91
CA VAL A 10 21.75 -64.56 -1.58
C VAL A 10 22.38 -63.69 -0.48
N PHE A 11 22.85 -62.48 -0.84
CA PHE A 11 23.19 -61.45 0.14
C PHE A 11 21.94 -60.63 0.46
N VAL A 12 21.37 -60.87 1.64
CA VAL A 12 20.24 -60.11 2.20
C VAL A 12 20.76 -58.77 2.74
N TRP A 13 20.49 -57.66 2.03
CA TRP A 13 20.69 -56.31 2.55
C TRP A 13 19.37 -55.80 3.13
N VAL A 14 19.14 -56.02 4.42
CA VAL A 14 18.09 -55.33 5.18
C VAL A 14 18.71 -54.04 5.72
N VAL A 15 18.60 -52.96 4.93
CA VAL A 15 18.80 -51.61 5.45
C VAL A 15 17.56 -51.28 6.28
N TRP A 16 17.73 -51.34 7.59
CA TRP A 16 16.73 -50.98 8.59
C TRP A 16 16.32 -49.51 8.38
N GLY A 17 15.14 -49.29 7.80
CA GLY A 17 14.57 -47.96 7.63
C GLY A 17 14.24 -47.36 8.99
N LEU A 18 14.88 -46.24 9.35
CA LEU A 18 14.30 -45.32 10.33
C LEU A 18 13.03 -44.71 9.71
N PRO A 19 11.90 -44.65 10.44
CA PRO A 19 10.80 -43.81 10.01
C PRO A 19 11.27 -42.36 10.10
N LEU A 20 11.41 -41.71 8.95
CA LEU A 20 11.47 -40.25 8.86
C LEU A 20 10.14 -39.73 9.44
N THR A 21 10.17 -39.31 10.69
CA THR A 21 9.12 -38.47 11.24
C THR A 21 9.12 -37.21 10.38
N LEU A 22 8.12 -37.08 9.51
CA LEU A 22 7.71 -35.80 8.96
C LEU A 22 7.25 -34.94 10.15
N ALA A 23 8.22 -34.31 10.80
CA ALA A 23 7.96 -33.10 11.54
C ALA A 23 7.38 -32.13 10.50
N GLY A 24 6.09 -31.79 10.65
CA GLY A 24 5.55 -30.64 9.97
C GLY A 24 6.51 -29.49 10.24
N ALA A 25 7.00 -28.87 9.17
CA ALA A 25 7.75 -27.63 9.31
C ALA A 25 6.79 -26.61 9.94
N GLU A 26 6.85 -26.47 11.26
CA GLU A 26 6.61 -25.17 11.86
C GLU A 26 7.64 -24.26 11.21
N GLU A 27 7.15 -23.34 10.37
CA GLU A 27 7.97 -22.22 9.93
C GLU A 27 8.59 -21.63 11.19
N GLN A 28 9.90 -21.73 11.32
CA GLN A 28 10.65 -20.83 12.17
C GLN A 28 10.57 -19.45 11.54
N GLN A 29 9.42 -18.81 11.70
CA GLN A 29 9.29 -17.37 11.66
C GLN A 29 10.22 -16.86 12.75
N GLY A 30 11.40 -16.37 12.33
CA GLY A 30 12.56 -16.23 13.20
C GLY A 30 12.23 -15.61 14.55
N GLU A 31 12.88 -16.11 15.61
CA GLU A 31 12.80 -15.53 16.96
C GLU A 31 13.16 -14.03 16.92
N GLY A 32 12.22 -13.14 17.27
CA GLY A 32 12.46 -11.69 17.40
C GLY A 32 11.55 -10.77 16.56
N CYS A 33 10.58 -11.32 15.81
CA CYS A 33 9.50 -10.56 15.21
C CYS A 33 8.28 -11.03 15.94
N SER A 34 7.93 -10.31 17.00
CA SER A 34 6.72 -10.64 17.73
C SER A 34 5.56 -10.59 16.75
N THR A 35 4.90 -11.73 16.54
CA THR A 35 3.63 -11.83 15.80
C THR A 35 2.50 -11.12 16.55
N SER A 36 2.77 -10.63 17.77
CA SER A 36 1.85 -9.81 18.53
C SER A 36 1.52 -8.52 17.79
N ALA A 37 0.23 -8.20 17.75
CA ALA A 37 -0.25 -6.91 17.29
C ALA A 37 0.46 -5.77 18.02
N LYS A 38 0.86 -4.73 17.28
CA LYS A 38 1.43 -3.49 17.84
C LYS A 38 0.43 -2.35 17.68
N THR A 39 0.39 -1.42 18.62
CA THR A 39 -0.52 -0.26 18.54
C THR A 39 0.20 1.00 18.10
N CYS A 40 -0.48 1.86 17.34
CA CYS A 40 -0.08 3.22 17.05
C CYS A 40 -1.32 4.12 17.11
N GLY A 41 -1.36 5.01 18.10
CA GLY A 41 -2.60 5.72 18.43
C GLY A 41 -3.73 4.75 18.78
N ASN A 42 -4.84 4.85 18.05
CA ASN A 42 -6.00 3.96 18.19
C ASN A 42 -5.94 2.73 17.28
N LEU A 43 -4.95 2.62 16.38
CA LEU A 43 -4.88 1.53 15.43
C LEU A 43 -4.07 0.36 15.98
N THR A 44 -4.61 -0.83 15.75
CA THR A 44 -3.93 -2.10 15.99
C THR A 44 -3.33 -2.59 14.68
N ILE A 45 -2.01 -2.60 14.60
CA ILE A 45 -1.22 -2.98 13.43
C ILE A 45 -0.82 -4.45 13.54
N THR A 46 -1.38 -5.25 12.64
CA THR A 46 -1.09 -6.66 12.44
C THR A 46 -0.67 -6.95 11.00
N HIS A 47 -0.16 -8.17 10.78
CA HIS A 47 0.17 -8.70 9.45
C HIS A 47 -0.96 -8.42 8.42
N PRO A 48 -0.63 -8.00 7.18
CA PRO A 48 0.71 -7.87 6.60
C PRO A 48 1.46 -6.60 7.00
N PHE A 49 0.81 -5.65 7.66
CA PHE A 49 1.44 -4.44 8.16
C PHE A 49 2.27 -4.73 9.40
N TRP A 50 3.34 -3.97 9.58
CA TRP A 50 4.22 -4.14 10.72
C TRP A 50 4.92 -2.83 11.08
N ILE A 51 5.24 -2.67 12.36
CA ILE A 51 6.03 -1.54 12.87
C ILE A 51 7.43 -2.07 13.20
N ALA A 52 8.45 -1.36 12.74
CA ALA A 52 9.84 -1.70 13.07
C ALA A 52 10.04 -1.70 14.58
N ASP A 53 10.59 -2.80 15.07
CA ASP A 53 11.02 -2.88 16.44
C ASP A 53 12.35 -2.12 16.59
N ARG A 54 12.38 -1.13 17.48
CA ARG A 54 13.60 -0.35 17.73
C ARG A 54 14.70 -1.23 18.35
N GLU A 55 14.32 -2.28 19.07
CA GLU A 55 15.24 -3.17 19.78
C GLU A 55 15.68 -4.35 18.92
N ALA A 56 14.77 -4.92 18.12
CA ALA A 56 15.11 -6.09 17.29
C ALA A 56 15.95 -5.76 16.04
N GLY A 57 16.02 -4.48 15.63
CA GLY A 57 16.88 -4.00 14.54
C GLY A 57 16.63 -4.65 13.17
N ARG A 58 15.54 -5.40 13.01
CA ARG A 58 15.29 -6.27 11.84
C ARG A 58 13.89 -6.08 11.25
N SER A 59 13.76 -6.38 9.95
CA SER A 59 12.48 -6.31 9.23
C SER A 59 11.54 -7.45 9.65
N CYS A 60 10.28 -7.15 9.91
CA CYS A 60 9.25 -8.14 10.28
C CYS A 60 8.23 -8.42 9.18
N GLY A 61 8.46 -7.88 7.99
CA GLY A 61 7.65 -8.12 6.81
C GLY A 61 8.23 -7.40 5.60
N PRO A 62 7.49 -7.38 4.48
CA PRO A 62 7.87 -6.60 3.30
C PRO A 62 7.91 -5.11 3.63
N LEU A 63 8.91 -4.40 3.10
CA LEU A 63 9.11 -2.96 3.36
C LEU A 63 7.93 -2.10 2.90
N ASP A 64 7.20 -2.53 1.86
CA ASP A 64 6.04 -1.80 1.35
C ASP A 64 4.92 -1.68 2.39
N PHE A 65 4.81 -2.66 3.29
CA PHE A 65 3.83 -2.73 4.38
C PHE A 65 4.34 -2.18 5.71
N GLN A 66 5.55 -1.59 5.72
CA GLN A 66 6.07 -0.98 6.93
C GLN A 66 5.26 0.26 7.31
N VAL A 67 4.76 0.27 8.54
CA VAL A 67 4.06 1.39 9.15
C VAL A 67 5.03 2.14 10.06
N GLY A 68 5.14 3.45 9.83
CA GLY A 68 5.76 4.35 10.78
C GLY A 68 4.73 4.84 11.79
N CYS A 69 5.17 5.16 13.00
CA CYS A 69 4.31 5.74 14.03
C CYS A 69 4.96 7.01 14.56
N SER A 70 4.42 8.17 14.19
CA SER A 70 4.93 9.47 14.64
C SER A 70 4.32 9.80 16.01
N ASN A 71 5.16 10.20 16.97
CA ASN A 71 4.76 10.52 18.35
C ASN A 71 3.81 9.48 18.97
N ASP A 72 4.05 8.20 18.66
CA ASP A 72 3.26 7.04 19.10
C ASP A 72 1.75 7.11 18.82
N SER A 73 1.32 8.02 17.92
CA SER A 73 -0.08 8.39 17.73
C SER A 73 -0.53 8.49 16.28
N ILE A 74 0.35 8.86 15.35
CA ILE A 74 0.02 9.06 13.93
C ILE A 74 0.67 7.95 13.09
N PRO A 75 -0.09 6.92 12.69
CA PRO A 75 0.41 5.88 11.80
C PRO A 75 0.51 6.39 10.36
N PHE A 76 1.55 5.99 9.63
CA PHE A 76 1.73 6.38 8.23
C PHE A 76 2.41 5.28 7.40
N LEU A 77 2.09 5.23 6.12
CA LEU A 77 2.71 4.30 5.17
C LEU A 77 4.12 4.77 4.80
N ARG A 78 5.15 4.01 5.19
CA ARG A 78 6.55 4.34 4.88
C ARG A 78 6.85 4.30 3.39
N SER A 79 6.23 3.37 2.67
CA SER A 79 6.36 3.19 1.23
C SER A 79 5.90 4.39 0.40
N SER A 80 5.10 5.28 0.99
CA SER A 80 4.68 6.54 0.36
C SER A 80 5.72 7.67 0.43
N GLY A 81 6.94 7.38 0.91
CA GLY A 81 8.04 8.34 0.98
C GLY A 81 7.87 9.38 2.09
N PHE A 82 7.22 9.01 3.19
CA PHE A 82 6.91 9.95 4.29
C PHE A 82 8.17 10.52 4.92
N THR A 83 8.36 11.84 4.81
CA THR A 83 9.48 12.60 5.42
C THR A 83 9.05 13.50 6.58
N GLY A 84 7.87 13.25 7.18
CA GLY A 84 7.32 14.06 8.27
C GLY A 84 6.13 14.94 7.86
N TYR A 85 6.09 15.37 6.59
CA TYR A 85 5.09 16.31 6.07
C TYR A 85 4.52 15.88 4.70
N THR A 86 4.80 14.66 4.26
CA THR A 86 4.45 14.13 2.95
C THR A 86 4.03 12.66 3.09
N GLY A 87 3.21 12.15 2.18
CA GLY A 87 2.81 10.73 2.18
C GLY A 87 1.42 10.50 2.77
N PHE A 88 1.14 9.24 3.13
CA PHE A 88 -0.19 8.80 3.58
C PHE A 88 -0.21 8.53 5.08
N ALA A 89 -0.97 9.34 5.82
CA ALA A 89 -1.34 9.01 7.19
C ALA A 89 -2.51 8.02 7.18
N ILE A 90 -2.43 6.99 8.00
CA ILE A 90 -3.43 5.92 8.08
C ILE A 90 -4.48 6.34 9.09
N MET A 91 -5.74 6.31 8.68
CA MET A 91 -6.88 6.62 9.53
C MET A 91 -7.54 5.37 10.07
N ASP A 92 -7.63 4.32 9.25
CA ASP A 92 -8.28 3.06 9.60
C ASP A 92 -7.80 1.90 8.70
N ILE A 93 -7.91 0.66 9.20
CA ILE A 93 -7.51 -0.57 8.50
C ILE A 93 -8.61 -1.62 8.60
N SER A 94 -9.26 -1.94 7.48
CA SER A 94 -10.09 -3.14 7.35
C SER A 94 -9.27 -4.30 6.80
N TYR A 95 -8.78 -5.16 7.69
CA TYR A 95 -8.05 -6.37 7.32
C TYR A 95 -8.91 -7.36 6.51
N LYS A 96 -10.19 -7.47 6.85
CA LYS A 96 -11.13 -8.37 6.19
C LYS A 96 -11.36 -7.98 4.73
N ASP A 97 -11.59 -6.70 4.48
CA ASP A 97 -11.90 -6.19 3.15
C ASP A 97 -10.64 -5.77 2.37
N ARG A 98 -9.47 -5.85 3.02
CA ARG A 98 -8.18 -5.35 2.52
C ARG A 98 -8.23 -3.89 2.10
N ASN A 99 -8.90 -3.07 2.91
CA ASN A 99 -9.05 -1.64 2.68
C ASN A 99 -8.33 -0.82 3.74
N LEU A 100 -7.60 0.20 3.30
CA LEU A 100 -6.85 1.12 4.13
C LEU A 100 -7.39 2.52 3.90
N ARG A 101 -8.00 3.14 4.92
CA ARG A 101 -8.41 4.54 4.81
C ARG A 101 -7.20 5.41 5.13
N VAL A 102 -6.84 6.29 4.22
CA VAL A 102 -5.68 7.18 4.35
C VAL A 102 -6.02 8.61 3.97
N VAL A 103 -5.23 9.55 4.48
CA VAL A 103 -5.23 10.95 4.04
C VAL A 103 -3.86 11.30 3.46
N ASP A 104 -3.84 12.00 2.33
CA ASP A 104 -2.61 12.59 1.77
C ASP A 104 -2.34 13.90 2.50
N VAL A 105 -1.49 13.84 3.52
CA VAL A 105 -1.18 14.97 4.43
C VAL A 105 -0.72 16.19 3.64
N ARG A 106 -0.03 15.98 2.51
CA ARG A 106 0.45 17.09 1.70
C ARG A 106 -0.69 17.77 0.93
N LYS A 107 -1.72 17.02 0.49
CA LYS A 107 -2.89 17.62 -0.17
C LYS A 107 -3.75 18.40 0.79
N GLU A 108 -3.89 17.91 2.01
CA GLU A 108 -4.56 18.64 3.08
C GLU A 108 -3.87 19.99 3.30
N GLU A 109 -2.53 20.03 3.35
CA GLU A 109 -1.78 21.28 3.48
C GLU A 109 -1.88 22.18 2.23
N ASP A 110 -1.72 21.61 1.04
CA ASP A 110 -1.73 22.36 -0.23
C ASP A 110 -3.07 23.04 -0.51
N PHE A 111 -4.17 22.51 0.03
CA PHE A 111 -5.54 23.02 -0.15
C PHE A 111 -6.19 23.52 1.16
N ASN A 112 -5.39 23.85 2.17
CA ASN A 112 -5.89 24.42 3.43
C ASN A 112 -6.16 25.93 3.26
N VAL A 113 -7.37 26.26 2.80
CA VAL A 113 -7.82 27.64 2.63
C VAL A 113 -7.91 28.36 3.95
N SER A 114 -8.37 27.67 4.99
CA SER A 114 -8.54 28.21 6.34
C SER A 114 -7.24 28.80 6.90
N ASN A 115 -6.09 28.22 6.57
CA ASN A 115 -4.76 28.71 6.95
C ASN A 115 -4.06 29.51 5.84
N SER A 116 -4.78 29.96 4.81
CA SER A 116 -4.25 30.68 3.65
C SER A 116 -3.14 29.93 2.89
N ARG A 117 -3.08 28.59 3.00
CA ARG A 117 -2.13 27.74 2.28
C ARG A 117 -2.83 27.13 1.07
N CYS A 118 -2.58 27.69 -0.10
CA CYS A 118 -3.19 27.25 -1.36
C CYS A 118 -2.14 27.12 -2.45
N ASN A 119 -1.20 26.20 -2.25
CA ASN A 119 -0.18 25.91 -3.24
C ASN A 119 -0.76 24.89 -4.21
N PHE A 120 -0.96 25.28 -5.48
CA PHE A 120 -1.41 24.32 -6.47
C PHE A 120 -0.32 23.26 -6.69
N PRO A 121 -0.57 21.99 -6.37
CA PRO A 121 0.48 20.97 -6.40
C PRO A 121 0.80 20.53 -7.83
N SER A 122 1.98 19.93 -8.01
CA SER A 122 2.45 19.46 -9.34
C SER A 122 2.23 17.97 -9.61
N TRP A 123 1.80 17.21 -8.60
CA TRP A 123 1.71 15.74 -8.67
C TRP A 123 0.35 15.24 -8.19
N ASN A 124 -0.18 14.22 -8.85
CA ASN A 124 -1.39 13.55 -8.39
C ASN A 124 -1.14 12.79 -7.09
N THR A 125 -2.19 12.56 -6.30
CA THR A 125 -2.08 11.77 -5.07
C THR A 125 -1.59 10.34 -5.36
N SER A 126 -2.09 9.72 -6.43
CA SER A 126 -1.71 8.36 -6.81
C SER A 126 -0.24 8.23 -7.20
N SER A 127 0.46 9.31 -7.58
CA SER A 127 1.88 9.28 -7.93
C SER A 127 2.79 8.90 -6.76
N LYS A 128 2.29 8.99 -5.52
CA LYS A 128 3.01 8.59 -4.30
C LYS A 128 2.76 7.13 -3.90
N LEU A 129 1.85 6.44 -4.59
CA LEU A 129 1.49 5.07 -4.23
C LEU A 129 2.56 4.12 -4.73
N ALA A 130 3.19 3.42 -3.79
CA ALA A 130 4.01 2.25 -4.10
C ALA A 130 3.11 1.04 -4.37
N LEU A 131 3.56 0.13 -5.23
CA LEU A 131 3.01 -1.23 -5.26
C LEU A 131 3.24 -1.86 -3.86
N PRO A 132 2.27 -2.57 -3.27
CA PRO A 132 1.08 -3.17 -3.88
C PRO A 132 -0.23 -2.38 -3.68
N PHE A 133 -0.16 -1.10 -3.31
CA PHE A 133 -1.36 -0.31 -3.02
C PHE A 133 -2.01 0.22 -4.28
N LYS A 134 -3.34 0.19 -4.32
CA LYS A 134 -4.16 0.76 -5.40
C LYS A 134 -5.25 1.62 -4.80
N VAL A 135 -5.67 2.66 -5.51
CA VAL A 135 -6.85 3.44 -5.11
C VAL A 135 -8.08 2.54 -5.27
N ASN A 136 -8.91 2.46 -4.22
CA ASN A 136 -10.12 1.65 -4.27
C ASN A 136 -11.14 2.26 -5.25
N PRO A 137 -11.74 1.48 -6.17
CA PRO A 137 -12.75 1.95 -7.12
C PRO A 137 -14.03 2.53 -6.51
N ALA A 138 -14.31 2.26 -5.23
CA ALA A 138 -15.43 2.87 -4.51
C ALA A 138 -15.23 4.37 -4.22
N ASN A 139 -14.00 4.89 -4.39
CA ASN A 139 -13.72 6.31 -4.21
C ASN A 139 -14.30 7.16 -5.35
N LEU A 140 -14.43 8.45 -5.05
CA LEU A 140 -14.63 9.50 -6.03
C LEU A 140 -13.34 10.30 -6.19
N ASN A 141 -13.29 11.15 -7.20
CA ASN A 141 -12.21 12.07 -7.48
C ASN A 141 -12.68 13.50 -7.27
N LEU A 142 -11.89 14.26 -6.51
CA LEU A 142 -11.79 15.70 -6.63
C LEU A 142 -10.75 16.02 -7.70
N ILE A 143 -11.08 16.94 -8.60
CA ILE A 143 -10.16 17.42 -9.62
C ILE A 143 -10.00 18.91 -9.44
N PHE A 144 -8.78 19.31 -9.13
CA PHE A 144 -8.39 20.70 -9.01
C PHE A 144 -7.78 21.16 -10.33
N TYR A 145 -8.17 22.34 -10.76
CA TYR A 145 -7.72 22.96 -12.00
C TYR A 145 -7.04 24.28 -11.72
N LYS A 146 -5.88 24.51 -12.33
CA LYS A 146 -5.25 25.83 -12.38
C LYS A 146 -5.27 26.32 -13.82
N CYS A 147 -6.09 27.33 -14.08
CA CYS A 147 -6.43 27.75 -15.44
C CYS A 147 -5.83 29.11 -15.79
N THR A 148 -5.59 29.32 -17.08
CA THR A 148 -5.23 30.64 -17.62
C THR A 148 -6.40 31.63 -17.63
N LYS A 149 -7.64 31.12 -17.61
CA LYS A 149 -8.89 31.88 -17.63
C LYS A 149 -9.88 31.34 -16.61
N ARG A 150 -10.94 32.10 -16.33
CA ARG A 150 -12.04 31.63 -15.49
C ARG A 150 -12.87 30.57 -16.22
N VAL A 151 -13.37 29.60 -15.45
CA VAL A 151 -14.23 28.51 -15.94
C VAL A 151 -15.46 28.37 -15.05
N ALA A 152 -16.51 27.71 -15.56
CA ALA A 152 -17.77 27.51 -14.84
C ALA A 152 -17.69 26.35 -13.83
N LEU A 153 -16.79 26.45 -12.87
CA LEU A 153 -16.58 25.49 -11.77
C LEU A 153 -16.50 26.23 -10.43
N VAL A 154 -16.53 25.49 -9.32
CA VAL A 154 -16.38 26.07 -7.98
C VAL A 154 -14.97 26.63 -7.84
N GLU A 155 -14.86 27.93 -7.56
CA GLU A 155 -13.59 28.62 -7.38
C GLU A 155 -13.01 28.32 -5.99
N VAL A 156 -11.73 27.96 -5.95
CA VAL A 156 -10.97 27.83 -4.71
C VAL A 156 -10.42 29.21 -4.35
N ARG A 157 -11.05 29.86 -3.37
CA ARG A 157 -10.71 31.25 -2.99
C ARG A 157 -9.66 31.27 -1.90
N CYS A 158 -8.44 31.70 -2.23
CA CYS A 158 -7.43 32.02 -1.22
C CYS A 158 -6.71 33.32 -1.54
N VAL A 159 -6.03 33.87 -0.52
CA VAL A 159 -5.46 35.22 -0.52
C VAL A 159 -4.52 35.51 -1.71
N ASN A 160 -3.86 34.50 -2.29
CA ASN A 160 -2.88 34.64 -3.37
C ASN A 160 -3.09 33.69 -4.55
N THR A 161 -4.27 33.10 -4.71
CA THR A 161 -4.56 32.16 -5.79
C THR A 161 -5.61 32.72 -6.73
N SER A 162 -5.24 32.89 -7.99
CA SER A 162 -6.17 33.24 -9.07
C SER A 162 -6.43 32.02 -9.96
N ASN A 163 -7.68 31.88 -10.42
CA ASN A 163 -8.09 30.88 -11.40
C ASN A 163 -7.81 29.43 -10.99
N VAL A 164 -8.00 29.12 -9.70
CA VAL A 164 -8.03 27.74 -9.21
C VAL A 164 -9.47 27.31 -9.02
N PHE A 165 -9.82 26.14 -9.54
CA PHE A 165 -11.19 25.62 -9.52
C PHE A 165 -11.22 24.16 -9.09
N VAL A 166 -12.35 23.70 -8.59
CA VAL A 166 -12.54 22.31 -8.16
C VAL A 166 -13.82 21.72 -8.76
N ARG A 167 -13.71 20.47 -9.20
CA ARG A 167 -14.81 19.61 -9.63
C ARG A 167 -14.85 18.39 -8.71
N ALA A 168 -16.04 18.04 -8.22
CA ALA A 168 -16.24 16.89 -7.35
C ALA A 168 -17.17 15.85 -8.00
N GLY A 169 -17.22 14.66 -7.39
CA GLY A 169 -18.17 13.61 -7.76
C GLY A 169 -17.80 12.83 -9.03
N VAL A 170 -16.56 12.96 -9.50
CA VAL A 170 -16.09 12.19 -10.65
C VAL A 170 -15.76 10.79 -10.20
N ARG A 171 -16.35 9.76 -10.83
CA ARG A 171 -16.05 8.38 -10.44
C ARG A 171 -14.57 8.07 -10.64
N PHE A 172 -13.96 7.43 -9.65
CA PHE A 172 -12.65 6.85 -9.86
C PHE A 172 -12.77 5.71 -10.88
N ASP A 173 -11.89 5.71 -11.85
CA ASP A 173 -11.82 4.68 -12.88
C ASP A 173 -10.35 4.47 -13.20
N GLU A 174 -9.85 3.28 -12.88
CA GLU A 174 -8.45 2.90 -13.06
C GLU A 174 -8.04 2.89 -14.54
N MET A 175 -9.00 2.68 -15.46
CA MET A 175 -8.77 2.70 -16.91
C MET A 175 -8.95 4.08 -17.54
N ARG A 176 -9.58 5.05 -16.85
CA ARG A 176 -9.71 6.39 -17.41
C ARG A 176 -8.36 7.05 -17.49
N ASN A 177 -8.03 7.49 -18.69
CA ASN A 177 -6.85 8.29 -18.91
C ASN A 177 -7.07 9.67 -18.28
N TYR A 178 -6.04 10.24 -17.67
CA TYR A 178 -6.07 11.61 -17.15
C TYR A 178 -6.50 12.64 -18.21
N VAL A 179 -6.36 12.31 -19.49
CA VAL A 179 -6.89 13.08 -20.63
C VAL A 179 -8.40 13.32 -20.52
N ASP A 180 -9.19 12.41 -19.94
CA ASP A 180 -10.64 12.56 -19.78
C ASP A 180 -11.02 13.66 -18.78
N TYR A 181 -10.05 14.07 -17.95
CA TYR A 181 -10.18 15.18 -17.01
C TYR A 181 -9.63 16.49 -17.55
N ALA A 182 -8.99 16.49 -18.71
CA ALA A 182 -8.36 17.67 -19.27
C ALA A 182 -9.39 18.77 -19.53
N LEU A 183 -9.01 20.00 -19.19
CA LEU A 183 -9.76 21.20 -19.52
C LEU A 183 -8.80 22.17 -20.20
N GLU A 184 -9.24 22.73 -21.34
CA GLU A 184 -8.37 23.52 -22.20
C GLU A 184 -7.76 24.70 -21.43
N GLY A 185 -6.43 24.81 -21.49
CA GLY A 185 -5.68 25.88 -20.82
C GLY A 185 -5.62 25.76 -19.29
N CYS A 186 -5.82 24.55 -18.75
CA CYS A 186 -5.70 24.26 -17.32
C CYS A 186 -4.78 23.08 -17.02
N ASP A 187 -3.98 23.22 -15.98
CA ASP A 187 -3.33 22.10 -15.31
C ASP A 187 -4.34 21.41 -14.39
N ALA A 188 -4.27 20.09 -14.26
CA ALA A 188 -5.21 19.30 -13.46
C ALA A 188 -4.48 18.43 -12.42
N ILE A 189 -5.04 18.37 -11.21
CA ILE A 189 -4.61 17.48 -10.13
C ILE A 189 -5.79 16.67 -9.65
N VAL A 190 -5.60 15.35 -9.59
CA VAL A 190 -6.59 14.41 -9.09
C VAL A 190 -6.27 14.00 -7.67
N VAL A 191 -7.27 14.15 -6.80
CA VAL A 191 -7.24 13.77 -5.40
C VAL A 191 -8.40 12.80 -5.15
N PRO A 192 -8.13 11.51 -4.88
CA PRO A 192 -9.16 10.57 -4.49
C PRO A 192 -9.76 10.97 -3.13
N VAL A 193 -11.06 10.76 -2.97
CA VAL A 193 -11.82 11.01 -1.76
C VAL A 193 -12.85 9.90 -1.55
N MET A 194 -13.29 9.71 -0.31
CA MET A 194 -14.40 8.79 0.00
C MET A 194 -15.62 9.07 -0.89
N GLY A 195 -16.22 8.01 -1.43
CA GLY A 195 -17.52 8.12 -2.08
C GLY A 195 -18.65 8.25 -1.06
N SER A 196 -19.44 9.33 -1.13
CA SER A 196 -20.74 9.40 -0.44
C SER A 196 -21.86 8.99 -1.40
N SER A 197 -22.95 8.41 -0.86
CA SER A 197 -24.15 8.07 -1.65
C SER A 197 -24.83 9.29 -2.26
N ASP A 198 -24.66 10.47 -1.65
CA ASP A 198 -25.43 11.68 -1.94
C ASP A 198 -24.70 12.64 -2.89
N GLY A 199 -23.55 12.22 -3.41
CA GLY A 199 -22.69 13.04 -4.26
C GLY A 199 -21.76 13.95 -3.45
N ALA A 200 -20.52 14.10 -3.93
CA ALA A 200 -19.54 14.97 -3.30
C ALA A 200 -19.78 16.43 -3.72
N ASN A 201 -20.00 17.33 -2.75
CA ASN A 201 -20.12 18.75 -3.02
C ASN A 201 -18.72 19.39 -3.11
N ALA A 202 -18.43 19.98 -4.27
CA ALA A 202 -17.14 20.61 -4.55
C ALA A 202 -16.82 21.78 -3.62
N SER A 203 -17.82 22.45 -3.02
CA SER A 203 -17.57 23.52 -2.04
C SER A 203 -17.02 23.02 -0.70
N HIS A 204 -17.14 21.72 -0.40
CA HIS A 204 -16.66 21.10 0.85
C HIS A 204 -15.35 20.32 0.63
N PHE A 205 -14.55 20.72 -0.37
CA PHE A 205 -13.35 19.99 -0.75
C PHE A 205 -12.33 19.83 0.39
N GLU A 206 -12.18 20.80 1.30
CA GLU A 206 -11.29 20.67 2.46
C GLU A 206 -11.68 19.47 3.33
N GLN A 207 -12.97 19.36 3.65
CA GLN A 207 -13.49 18.24 4.43
C GLN A 207 -13.35 16.91 3.69
N LEU A 208 -13.66 16.90 2.38
CA LEU A 208 -13.54 15.70 1.56
C LEU A 208 -12.09 15.19 1.49
N ILE A 209 -11.10 16.10 1.48
CA ILE A 209 -9.68 15.73 1.56
C ILE A 209 -9.34 15.19 2.95
N SER A 210 -9.78 15.86 4.02
CA SER A 210 -9.48 15.44 5.40
C SER A 210 -10.16 14.12 5.79
N ASP A 211 -11.32 13.82 5.18
CA ASP A 211 -11.99 12.53 5.32
C ASP A 211 -11.21 11.39 4.61
N GLY A 212 -10.21 11.73 3.81
CA GLY A 212 -9.33 10.77 3.18
C GLY A 212 -10.01 9.96 2.08
N PHE A 213 -9.40 8.82 1.76
CA PHE A 213 -9.85 7.90 0.72
C PHE A 213 -9.39 6.47 1.00
N LEU A 214 -10.00 5.51 0.31
CA LEU A 214 -9.65 4.11 0.46
C LEU A 214 -8.54 3.68 -0.49
N LEU A 215 -7.51 3.05 0.04
CA LEU A 215 -6.62 2.19 -0.72
C LEU A 215 -7.05 0.73 -0.54
N THR A 216 -6.78 -0.09 -1.54
CA THR A 216 -6.74 -1.55 -1.41
C THR A 216 -5.30 -2.02 -1.52
N TRP A 217 -4.98 -3.17 -0.93
CA TRP A 217 -3.68 -3.81 -1.11
C TRP A 217 -3.83 -5.26 -1.56
N ASP A 218 -2.91 -5.69 -2.42
CA ASP A 218 -2.75 -7.11 -2.72
C ASP A 218 -1.90 -7.77 -1.63
N PRO A 219 -2.19 -9.02 -1.22
CA PRO A 219 -1.36 -9.74 -0.27
C PRO A 219 0.08 -9.84 -0.78
N PRO A 220 1.10 -9.74 0.09
CA PRO A 220 2.46 -10.00 -0.32
C PRO A 220 2.57 -11.42 -0.91
N PRO A 221 3.35 -11.62 -1.98
CA PRO A 221 3.49 -12.93 -2.59
C PRO A 221 3.95 -13.94 -1.55
N THR A 222 3.24 -15.07 -1.43
CA THR A 222 3.69 -16.20 -0.62
C THR A 222 4.97 -16.74 -1.25
N SER A 223 6.12 -16.51 -0.63
CA SER A 223 7.38 -17.08 -1.09
C SER A 223 7.33 -18.59 -0.93
N LYS A 224 6.92 -19.31 -1.98
CA LYS A 224 7.24 -20.73 -2.10
C LYS A 224 8.72 -20.80 -2.46
N PHE A 225 9.59 -20.89 -1.46
CA PHE A 225 10.96 -21.32 -1.70
C PHE A 225 10.93 -22.79 -2.13
N THR A 226 10.76 -23.03 -3.44
CA THR A 226 11.16 -24.31 -4.04
C THR A 226 12.67 -24.36 -3.99
N GLY A 227 13.20 -24.93 -2.89
CA GLY A 227 14.60 -25.27 -2.77
C GLY A 227 14.95 -26.30 -3.83
N GLN A 228 15.51 -25.85 -4.94
CA GLN A 228 16.20 -26.71 -5.89
C GLN A 228 17.63 -26.23 -5.98
N SER A 229 18.41 -26.59 -4.95
CA SER A 229 19.86 -26.48 -4.97
C SER A 229 20.41 -27.47 -5.99
N SER A 230 20.67 -27.02 -7.21
CA SER A 230 21.54 -27.74 -8.13
C SER A 230 22.99 -27.50 -7.69
N PHE A 231 23.55 -28.43 -6.92
CA PHE A 231 24.99 -28.49 -6.68
C PHE A 231 25.66 -28.97 -7.98
N ASN A 232 26.14 -28.05 -8.80
CA ASN A 232 27.13 -28.36 -9.82
C ASN A 232 28.50 -28.49 -9.14
N GLN A 233 28.94 -29.72 -8.94
CA GLN A 233 30.30 -30.03 -8.50
C GLN A 233 31.27 -29.75 -9.66
N VAL A 234 32.01 -28.64 -9.58
CA VAL A 234 33.21 -28.42 -10.40
C VAL A 234 34.34 -29.24 -9.78
N ARG A 235 34.78 -30.28 -10.48
CA ARG A 235 35.99 -31.04 -10.16
C ARG A 235 37.17 -30.36 -10.88
N SER A 236 38.14 -29.89 -10.12
CA SER A 236 39.52 -29.64 -10.57
C SER A 236 40.43 -30.68 -9.94
#